data_AF-A0A0F5P6C5-F1
#
_entry.id   AF-A0A0F5P6C5-F1
#
_cell.length_a   1.000
_cell.length_b   1.000
_cell.length_c   1.000
_cell.angle_alpha   90.00
_cell.angle_beta   90.00
_cell.angle_gamma   90.00
#
_symmetry.space_group_name_H-M   'P 1'
#
loop_
_entity.id
_entity.type
_entity.pdbx_description
1 polymer ?
#
loop_
_entity_poly.entity_id
_entity_poly.type
_entity_poly.pdbx_seq_one_letter_code
_entity_poly.pdbx_strand_id
1 'polypeptide(L)'
;MLRQFDLGGGGLYPVRVYKKDRKTLVDGEWLCINFGNVKHAFLPDESRNFWAGSAGKWVGRAAMTDYDTALSPIALTGPDIWIDPIVRDAIFFSDGLGRALKKAKADKGFFLNRCRVLGLG
;
A
#
# COMPACT_ATOMS: atom_id res chain seq x y z
N MET A 1 4.34 -16.02 -2.41
CA MET A 1 4.44 -14.84 -3.29
C MET A 1 5.01 -13.64 -2.54
N LEU A 2 4.29 -13.00 -1.62
CA LEU A 2 4.79 -11.81 -0.89
C LEU A 2 6.17 -11.96 -0.24
N ARG A 3 6.51 -13.15 0.27
CA ARG A 3 7.84 -13.48 0.85
C ARG A 3 9.03 -13.41 -0.13
N GLN A 4 8.78 -13.20 -1.43
CA GLN A 4 9.83 -13.07 -2.45
C GLN A 4 10.28 -11.60 -2.65
N PHE A 5 9.61 -10.65 -2.00
CA PHE A 5 9.88 -9.21 -2.09
C PHE A 5 10.55 -8.71 -0.81
N ASP A 6 11.18 -7.54 -0.91
CA ASP A 6 11.78 -6.87 0.24
C ASP A 6 10.67 -6.22 1.09
N LEU A 7 10.27 -6.91 2.16
CA LEU A 7 9.29 -6.40 3.11
C LEU A 7 9.91 -5.42 4.13
N GLY A 8 11.23 -5.21 4.12
CA GLY A 8 11.93 -4.34 5.07
C GLY A 8 11.63 -4.70 6.53
N GLY A 9 11.26 -3.69 7.33
CA GLY A 9 10.76 -3.86 8.70
C GLY A 9 9.32 -4.36 8.81
N GLY A 10 8.65 -4.59 7.68
CA GLY A 10 7.35 -5.24 7.60
C GLY A 10 7.45 -6.77 7.70
N GLY A 11 6.31 -7.46 7.68
CA GLY A 11 6.29 -8.91 7.80
C GLY A 11 4.92 -9.54 7.64
N LEU A 12 4.92 -10.88 7.62
CA LEU A 12 3.70 -11.70 7.52
C LEU A 12 3.58 -12.56 8.78
N TYR A 13 2.48 -12.39 9.50
CA TYR A 13 2.26 -13.01 10.80
C TYR A 13 1.07 -13.97 10.76
N PRO A 14 1.23 -15.24 11.15
CA PRO A 14 0.11 -16.18 11.23
C PRO A 14 -0.99 -15.68 12.15
N VAL A 15 -2.23 -15.76 11.69
CA VAL A 15 -3.43 -15.39 12.44
C VAL A 15 -4.51 -16.44 12.28
N ARG A 16 -5.36 -16.60 13.30
CA ARG A 16 -6.59 -17.38 13.20
C ARG A 16 -7.71 -16.46 12.75
N VAL A 17 -8.32 -16.78 11.61
CA VAL A 17 -9.49 -16.06 11.12
C VAL A 17 -10.73 -16.87 11.49
N TYR A 18 -11.69 -16.23 12.16
CA TYR A 18 -12.95 -16.83 12.53
C TYR A 18 -14.06 -16.26 11.65
N LYS A 19 -15.10 -17.07 11.38
CA LYS A 19 -16.34 -16.60 10.79
C LYS A 19 -17.04 -15.61 11.74
N LYS A 20 -18.13 -14.99 11.28
CA LYS A 20 -18.90 -13.99 12.05
C LYS A 20 -19.34 -14.49 13.43
N ASP A 21 -19.53 -15.80 13.60
CA ASP A 21 -19.89 -16.44 14.88
C ASP A 21 -18.77 -16.44 15.94
N ARG A 22 -17.54 -16.04 15.56
CA ARG A 22 -16.33 -16.04 16.39
C ARG A 22 -15.94 -17.41 16.97
N LYS A 23 -16.49 -18.49 16.43
CA LYS A 23 -16.26 -19.88 16.89
C LYS A 23 -15.70 -20.74 15.77
N THR A 24 -16.29 -20.64 14.58
CA THR A 24 -15.90 -21.45 13.43
C THR A 24 -14.67 -20.84 12.77
N LEU A 25 -13.59 -21.61 12.65
CA LEU A 25 -12.40 -21.19 11.92
C LEU A 25 -12.70 -21.11 10.41
N VAL A 26 -12.07 -20.14 9.75
CA VAL A 26 -11.96 -20.13 8.30
C VAL A 26 -10.79 -21.02 7.93
N ASP A 27 -11.04 -22.02 7.08
CA ASP A 27 -10.02 -22.99 6.69
C ASP A 27 -8.83 -22.32 5.98
N GLY A 28 -7.66 -22.93 6.13
CA GLY A 28 -6.40 -22.50 5.51
C GLY A 28 -5.45 -21.73 6.44
N GLU A 29 -4.26 -21.45 5.91
CA GLU A 29 -3.28 -20.57 6.57
C GLU A 29 -3.62 -19.11 6.24
N TRP A 30 -3.80 -18.30 7.29
CA TRP A 30 -4.04 -16.87 7.16
C TRP A 30 -2.86 -16.11 7.76
N LEU A 31 -2.36 -15.13 7.01
CA LEU A 31 -1.27 -14.25 7.41
C LEU A 31 -1.80 -12.82 7.45
N CYS A 32 -1.58 -12.12 8.57
CA CYS A 32 -1.73 -10.69 8.66
C CYS A 32 -0.45 -10.02 8.17
N ILE A 33 -0.59 -9.02 7.31
CA ILE A 33 0.55 -8.22 6.85
C ILE A 33 0.75 -7.01 7.76
N ASN A 34 1.98 -6.82 8.24
CA ASN A 34 2.44 -5.58 8.87
C ASN A 34 3.34 -4.86 7.89
N PHE A 35 3.10 -3.57 7.66
CA PHE A 35 3.80 -2.81 6.64
C PHE A 35 5.16 -2.29 7.10
N GLY A 36 5.29 -1.93 8.38
CA GLY A 36 6.56 -1.66 9.09
C GLY A 36 7.44 -0.50 8.60
N ASN A 37 7.32 -0.10 7.33
CA ASN A 37 8.21 0.86 6.68
C ASN A 37 7.48 2.19 6.43
N VAL A 38 8.20 3.29 6.63
CA VAL A 38 7.71 4.65 6.46
C VAL A 38 8.60 5.38 5.46
N LYS A 39 8.01 6.08 4.49
CA LYS A 39 8.73 7.02 3.63
C LYS A 39 7.94 8.33 3.54
N HIS A 40 8.63 9.46 3.46
CA HIS A 40 8.03 10.76 3.19
C HIS A 40 8.20 11.07 1.70
N ALA A 41 7.33 10.48 0.88
CA ALA A 41 7.44 10.55 -0.57
C ALA A 41 6.25 11.25 -1.23
N PHE A 42 5.10 11.36 -0.56
CA PHE A 42 3.91 11.99 -1.10
C PHE A 42 4.13 13.47 -1.38
N LEU A 43 3.76 13.92 -2.58
CA LEU A 43 3.83 15.30 -3.02
C LEU A 43 2.40 15.85 -3.15
N PRO A 44 1.90 16.60 -2.16
CA PRO A 44 0.50 17.01 -2.15
C PRO A 44 0.12 17.96 -3.29
N ASP A 45 0.94 18.97 -3.54
CA ASP A 45 0.66 20.01 -4.54
C ASP A 45 0.65 19.45 -5.98
N GLU A 46 1.34 18.33 -6.17
CA GLU A 46 1.42 17.61 -7.44
C GLU A 46 0.36 16.52 -7.56
N SER A 47 -0.29 16.15 -6.46
CA SER A 47 -1.27 15.08 -6.44
C SER A 47 -2.68 15.60 -6.73
N ARG A 48 -3.47 14.79 -7.43
CA ARG A 48 -4.85 15.10 -7.81
C ARG A 48 -5.80 14.26 -6.98
N ASN A 49 -7.04 14.73 -6.82
CA ASN A 49 -8.09 14.00 -6.09
C ASN A 49 -7.78 13.72 -4.61
N PHE A 50 -6.95 14.56 -3.99
CA PHE A 50 -6.75 14.60 -2.55
C PHE A 50 -7.37 15.85 -1.93
N TRP A 51 -7.66 15.80 -0.64
CA TRP A 51 -7.93 16.97 0.17
C TRP A 51 -7.21 16.87 1.52
N ALA A 52 -6.94 18.01 2.13
CA ALA A 52 -6.45 18.09 3.50
C ALA A 52 -7.56 17.63 4.46
N GLY A 53 -7.33 16.52 5.14
CA GLY A 53 -8.15 15.99 6.21
C GLY A 53 -7.74 16.54 7.58
N SER A 54 -8.25 15.89 8.62
CA SER A 54 -7.87 16.20 10.00
C SER A 54 -6.43 15.76 10.31
N ALA A 55 -5.84 16.35 11.36
CA ALA A 55 -4.52 15.98 11.87
C ALA A 55 -3.37 16.02 10.82
N GLY A 56 -3.47 16.93 9.84
CA GLY A 56 -2.44 17.10 8.81
C GLY A 56 -2.31 15.91 7.85
N LYS A 57 -3.35 15.07 7.73
CA LYS A 57 -3.37 13.94 6.80
C LYS A 57 -4.08 14.32 5.51
N TRP A 58 -3.55 13.85 4.38
CA TRP A 58 -4.18 13.92 3.08
C TRP A 58 -5.04 12.69 2.85
N VAL A 59 -6.24 12.91 2.32
CA VAL A 59 -7.24 11.86 2.08
C VAL A 59 -7.55 11.82 0.60
N GLY A 60 -7.43 10.63 -0.01
CA GLY A 60 -7.78 10.39 -1.41
C GLY A 60 -9.30 10.27 -1.60
N ARG A 61 -9.81 10.68 -2.77
CA ARG A 61 -11.24 10.52 -3.13
C ARG A 61 -11.55 9.04 -3.36
N ALA A 62 -12.82 8.66 -3.21
CA ALA A 62 -13.24 7.27 -3.43
C ALA A 62 -12.89 6.77 -4.85
N ALA A 63 -12.84 7.67 -5.84
CA ALA A 63 -12.50 7.37 -7.23
C ALA A 63 -11.06 7.79 -7.57
N MET A 64 -10.07 7.30 -6.82
CA MET A 64 -8.66 7.44 -7.21
C MET A 64 -8.40 6.66 -8.50
N THR A 65 -7.59 7.23 -9.39
CA THR A 65 -7.17 6.58 -10.64
C THR A 65 -5.65 6.55 -10.78
N ASP A 66 -5.16 5.83 -11.81
CA ASP A 66 -3.75 5.83 -12.16
C ASP A 66 -3.21 7.27 -12.32
N TYR A 67 -2.03 7.49 -11.75
CA TYR A 67 -1.22 8.70 -11.77
C TYR A 67 -1.82 9.93 -11.06
N ASP A 68 -2.90 9.76 -10.28
CA ASP A 68 -3.40 10.81 -9.39
C ASP A 68 -2.48 11.05 -8.20
N THR A 69 -1.74 10.04 -7.77
CA THR A 69 -0.76 10.18 -6.68
C THR A 69 0.61 10.47 -7.26
N ALA A 70 1.16 11.63 -6.89
CA ALA A 70 2.53 12.03 -7.22
C ALA A 70 3.45 11.78 -6.03
N LEU A 71 4.61 11.16 -6.30
CA LEU A 71 5.62 10.83 -5.32
C LEU A 71 6.98 11.43 -5.71
N SER A 72 7.84 11.66 -4.73
CA SER A 72 9.25 12.01 -4.95
C SER A 72 10.11 10.77 -5.22
N PRO A 73 11.35 10.93 -5.73
CA PRO A 73 12.22 9.80 -6.09
C PRO A 73 12.56 8.84 -4.94
N ILE A 74 12.45 9.27 -3.68
CA ILE A 74 12.68 8.40 -2.52
C ILE A 74 11.75 7.18 -2.50
N ALA A 75 10.56 7.27 -3.14
CA ALA A 75 9.62 6.18 -3.29
C ALA A 75 10.24 4.93 -3.93
N LEU A 76 11.24 5.10 -4.80
CA LEU A 76 11.91 4.02 -5.53
C LEU A 76 13.04 3.35 -4.76
N THR A 77 13.37 3.83 -3.56
CA THR A 77 14.49 3.31 -2.76
C THR A 77 14.01 2.37 -1.67
N GLY A 78 14.79 1.33 -1.35
CA GLY A 78 14.52 0.45 -0.21
C GLY A 78 13.28 -0.45 -0.38
N PRO A 79 12.54 -0.75 0.72
CA PRO A 79 11.52 -1.80 0.73
C PRO A 79 10.39 -1.62 -0.27
N ASP A 80 9.88 -2.76 -0.75
CA ASP A 80 8.80 -2.88 -1.74
C ASP A 80 7.43 -2.50 -1.18
N ILE A 81 7.29 -2.39 0.14
CA ILE A 81 6.04 -2.06 0.83
C ILE A 81 6.29 -1.01 1.90
N TRP A 82 5.48 0.04 1.93
CA TRP A 82 5.63 1.14 2.89
C TRP A 82 4.38 2.01 2.96
N ILE A 83 4.29 2.84 3.99
CA ILE A 83 3.26 3.88 4.14
C ILE A 83 3.89 5.27 4.09
N ASP A 84 3.14 6.24 3.59
CA ASP A 84 3.46 7.64 3.80
C ASP A 84 2.72 8.14 5.04
N PRO A 85 3.41 8.72 6.04
CA PRO A 85 2.76 9.08 7.28
C PRO A 85 1.74 10.18 7.09
N ILE A 86 1.81 11.02 6.05
CA ILE A 86 0.84 12.08 5.83
C ILE A 86 -0.32 11.66 4.90
N VAL A 87 -0.37 10.42 4.42
CA VAL A 87 -1.48 9.93 3.59
C VAL A 87 -2.35 8.97 4.40
N ARG A 88 -3.65 9.24 4.46
CA ARG A 88 -4.61 8.41 5.19
C ARG A 88 -5.03 7.21 4.35
N ASP A 89 -5.19 6.06 5.01
CA ASP A 89 -5.77 4.83 4.45
C ASP A 89 -5.08 4.33 3.16
N ALA A 90 -3.79 4.65 2.99
CA ALA A 90 -3.01 4.30 1.81
C ALA A 90 -1.80 3.44 2.18
N ILE A 91 -1.47 2.53 1.25
CA ILE A 91 -0.25 1.74 1.27
C ILE A 91 0.37 1.77 -0.12
N PHE A 92 1.70 1.81 -0.15
CA PHE A 92 2.47 1.87 -1.37
C PHE A 92 3.21 0.56 -1.59
N PHE A 93 3.18 0.11 -2.85
CA PHE A 93 3.90 -1.06 -3.32
C PHE A 93 4.86 -0.64 -4.44
N SER A 94 6.01 -1.31 -4.54
CA SER A 94 6.83 -1.20 -5.76
C SER A 94 6.07 -1.73 -6.97
N ASP A 95 6.46 -1.30 -8.17
CA ASP A 95 5.86 -1.77 -9.42
C ASP A 95 6.06 -3.29 -9.59
N GLY A 96 7.21 -3.82 -9.17
CA GLY A 96 7.49 -5.26 -9.16
C GLY A 96 6.48 -6.04 -8.31
N LEU A 97 6.27 -5.61 -7.07
CA LEU A 97 5.32 -6.25 -6.15
C LEU A 97 3.86 -6.09 -6.62
N GLY A 98 3.48 -4.90 -7.09
CA GLY A 98 2.15 -4.67 -7.67
C GLY A 98 1.85 -5.57 -8.87
N ARG A 99 2.81 -5.75 -9.79
CA ARG A 99 2.66 -6.67 -10.93
C ARG A 99 2.55 -8.13 -10.50
N ALA A 100 3.31 -8.56 -9.49
CA ALA A 100 3.22 -9.93 -8.98
C ALA A 100 1.87 -10.21 -8.29
N LEU A 101 1.31 -9.25 -7.55
CA LEU A 101 -0.05 -9.34 -6.99
C LEU A 101 -1.09 -9.54 -8.09
N LYS A 102 -1.06 -8.71 -9.14
CA LYS A 102 -1.97 -8.84 -10.30
C LYS A 102 -1.81 -10.18 -11.01
N LYS A 103 -0.58 -10.61 -11.27
CA LYS A 103 -0.28 -11.93 -11.88
C LYS A 103 -0.83 -13.10 -11.05
N ALA A 104 -0.78 -12.98 -9.73
CA ALA A 104 -1.31 -13.98 -8.80
C ALA A 104 -2.84 -13.86 -8.55
N LYS A 105 -3.52 -12.87 -9.15
CA LYS A 105 -4.93 -12.53 -8.91
C LYS A 105 -5.24 -12.25 -7.43
N ALA A 106 -4.26 -11.69 -6.71
CA ALA A 106 -4.33 -11.37 -5.28
C ALA A 106 -4.45 -9.87 -5.00
N ASP A 107 -4.72 -9.06 -6.02
CA ASP A 107 -4.73 -7.60 -6.00
C ASP A 107 -6.07 -6.98 -5.60
N LYS A 108 -7.18 -7.72 -5.69
CA LYS A 108 -8.55 -7.19 -5.55
C LYS A 108 -8.81 -6.44 -4.23
N GLY A 109 -8.14 -6.82 -3.14
CA GLY A 109 -8.28 -6.16 -1.83
C GLY A 109 -7.44 -4.89 -1.65
N PHE A 110 -6.51 -4.61 -2.57
CA PHE A 110 -5.55 -3.51 -2.43
C PHE A 110 -5.89 -2.28 -3.27
N PHE A 111 -6.85 -2.37 -4.20
CA PHE A 111 -7.30 -1.25 -5.03
C PHE A 111 -6.13 -0.50 -5.71
N LEU A 112 -5.21 -1.26 -6.32
CA LEU A 112 -3.94 -0.76 -6.82
C LEU A 112 -4.12 0.27 -7.95
N ASN A 113 -3.62 1.49 -7.72
CA ASN A 113 -3.46 2.54 -8.72
C ASN A 113 -1.96 2.83 -8.94
N ARG A 114 -1.55 3.10 -10.18
CA ARG A 114 -0.18 3.50 -10.50
C ARG A 114 0.09 4.89 -9.93
N CYS A 115 1.26 5.09 -9.34
CA CYS A 115 1.73 6.42 -8.93
C CYS A 115 2.65 6.99 -10.03
N ARG A 116 2.77 8.32 -10.10
CA ARG A 116 3.83 8.97 -10.89
C ARG A 116 4.94 9.44 -9.95
N VAL A 117 6.19 9.23 -10.35
CA VAL A 117 7.36 9.69 -9.59
C VAL A 117 7.95 10.89 -10.33
N LEU A 118 8.03 12.04 -9.66
CA LEU A 118 8.53 13.28 -10.26
C LEU A 118 10.02 13.46 -9.98
N GLY A 119 10.74 14.10 -10.91
CA GLY A 119 12.19 14.33 -10.79
C GLY A 119 13.07 13.18 -11.32
N LEU A 120 12.45 12.21 -12.00
CA LEU A 120 13.17 11.30 -12.90
C LEU A 120 13.00 11.85 -14.30
N GLY A 121 14.10 12.35 -14.87
CA GLY A 121 14.17 12.76 -16.28
C GLY A 121 14.12 11.58 -17.22
#